data_AF-A0A937M6L0-F1
#
_entry.id   AF-A0A937M6L0-F1
#
_cell.length_a   1.000
_cell.length_b   1.000
_cell.length_c   1.000
_cell.angle_alpha   90.00
_cell.angle_beta   90.00
_cell.angle_gamma   90.00
#
_symmetry.space_group_name_H-M   'P 1'
#
loop_
_entity.id
_entity.type
_entity.pdbx_description
1 polymer ?
#
loop_
_entity_poly.entity_id
_entity_poly.type
_entity_poly.pdbx_seq_one_letter_code
_entity_poly.pdbx_strand_id
1 'polypeptide(L)'
;MPTIPPLQKLLALCTLSLLLAGCDQSEVSAPAPELSFAESFQEQLIQAQPGDVIEVPAGVHEFTRSLSLTVPGVTIQGAGMDASILSFKNQAQGAEGLLVSANDFIIQDVA
;
A
#
# COMPACT_ATOMS: atom_id res chain seq x y z
N MET A 1 -50.01 -17.19 55.88
CA MET A 1 -49.05 -18.31 56.02
C MET A 1 -49.42 -19.39 55.01
N PRO A 2 -48.61 -19.58 53.96
CA PRO A 2 -48.48 -20.91 53.35
C PRO A 2 -47.02 -21.28 53.09
N THR A 3 -46.65 -22.52 53.39
CA THR A 3 -45.32 -23.07 53.11
C THR A 3 -45.37 -24.04 51.94
N ILE A 4 -44.54 -23.72 50.95
CA ILE A 4 -44.23 -24.42 49.71
C ILE A 4 -43.11 -25.45 50.00
N PRO A 5 -43.12 -26.65 49.40
CA PRO A 5 -41.89 -27.44 49.24
C PRO A 5 -41.32 -27.30 47.81
N PRO A 6 -39.98 -27.41 47.63
CA PRO A 6 -39.31 -26.88 46.46
C PRO A 6 -39.16 -27.89 45.32
N LEU A 7 -39.38 -27.33 44.14
CA LEU A 7 -39.19 -27.84 42.80
C LEU A 7 -37.75 -27.64 42.37
N GLN A 8 -37.01 -28.69 42.01
CA GLN A 8 -35.83 -28.56 41.14
C GLN A 8 -35.43 -29.89 40.50
N LYS A 9 -36.42 -30.60 39.97
CA LYS A 9 -36.20 -31.74 39.07
C LYS A 9 -36.08 -31.26 37.63
N LEU A 10 -34.93 -31.60 37.06
CA LEU A 10 -34.83 -32.30 35.78
C LEU A 10 -35.22 -31.52 34.52
N LEU A 11 -34.20 -30.90 33.92
CA LEU A 11 -33.75 -31.16 32.56
C LEU A 11 -34.76 -31.90 31.65
N ALA A 12 -35.44 -31.20 30.73
CA ALA A 12 -36.07 -31.80 29.56
C ALA A 12 -36.30 -30.78 28.43
N LEU A 13 -35.40 -30.83 27.44
CA LEU A 13 -35.64 -30.81 25.99
C LEU A 13 -36.82 -29.98 25.43
N CYS A 14 -36.49 -28.94 24.65
CA CYS A 14 -37.20 -28.59 23.42
C CYS A 14 -36.24 -27.96 22.42
N THR A 15 -35.81 -28.78 21.46
CA THR A 15 -35.18 -28.40 20.21
C THR A 15 -36.17 -27.60 19.35
N LEU A 16 -35.83 -26.38 18.97
CA LEU A 16 -36.41 -25.75 17.78
C LEU A 16 -35.40 -24.80 17.14
N SER A 17 -34.73 -25.33 16.12
CA SER A 17 -33.94 -24.59 15.15
C SER A 17 -34.78 -23.50 14.52
N LEU A 18 -34.26 -22.26 14.41
CA LEU A 18 -34.60 -21.40 13.27
C LEU A 18 -33.57 -20.28 13.07
N LEU A 19 -32.87 -20.40 11.94
CA LEU A 19 -32.25 -19.37 11.11
C LEU A 19 -31.05 -18.61 11.71
N LEU A 20 -29.85 -19.17 11.45
CA LEU A 20 -28.70 -18.34 11.15
C LEU A 20 -29.10 -17.45 9.96
N ALA A 21 -29.41 -16.19 10.21
CA ALA A 21 -29.21 -15.16 9.20
C ALA A 21 -27.69 -15.06 9.01
N GLY A 22 -27.15 -15.93 8.14
CA GLY A 22 -25.86 -15.69 7.53
C GLY A 22 -25.99 -14.35 6.84
N CYS A 23 -25.39 -13.32 7.42
CA CYS A 23 -25.13 -12.11 6.65
C CYS A 23 -24.34 -12.57 5.44
N ASP A 24 -24.97 -12.39 4.29
CA ASP A 24 -24.42 -12.41 2.96
C ASP A 24 -22.92 -12.10 3.05
N GLN A 25 -22.12 -13.14 2.85
CA GLN A 25 -20.71 -12.96 2.58
C GLN A 25 -20.66 -12.44 1.16
N SER A 26 -21.09 -11.18 1.00
CA SER A 26 -20.50 -10.28 0.06
C SER A 26 -19.04 -10.24 0.46
N GLU A 27 -18.29 -11.21 -0.06
CA GLU A 27 -16.92 -11.05 -0.48
C GLU A 27 -16.89 -9.85 -1.42
N VAL A 28 -17.05 -8.66 -0.85
CA VAL A 28 -16.40 -7.48 -1.36
C VAL A 28 -14.94 -7.89 -1.25
N SER A 29 -14.42 -8.43 -2.35
CA SER A 29 -13.01 -8.53 -2.63
C SER A 29 -12.49 -7.13 -2.33
N ALA A 30 -12.03 -6.93 -1.09
CA ALA A 30 -11.47 -5.67 -0.68
C ALA A 30 -10.35 -5.45 -1.69
N PRO A 31 -10.36 -4.36 -2.46
CA PRO A 31 -9.22 -4.06 -3.31
C PRO A 31 -8.00 -4.11 -2.40
N ALA A 32 -6.98 -4.87 -2.82
CA ALA A 32 -5.69 -4.85 -2.15
C ALA A 32 -5.29 -3.38 -1.95
N PRO A 33 -4.64 -3.03 -0.83
CA PRO A 33 -4.27 -1.63 -0.59
C PRO A 33 -3.47 -1.12 -1.79
N GLU A 34 -4.06 -0.19 -2.54
CA GLU A 34 -3.40 0.47 -3.66
C GLU A 34 -2.22 1.25 -3.07
N LEU A 35 -1.01 0.95 -3.53
CA LEU A 35 0.17 1.67 -3.08
C LEU A 35 0.08 3.14 -3.47
N SER A 36 0.62 4.01 -2.61
CA SER A 36 0.86 5.38 -3.02
C SER A 36 1.88 5.40 -4.17
N PHE A 37 1.89 6.46 -4.97
CA PHE A 37 2.90 6.61 -6.01
C PHE A 37 4.33 6.50 -5.43
N ALA A 38 4.60 7.14 -4.28
CA ALA A 38 5.92 7.12 -3.67
C ALA A 38 6.37 5.69 -3.29
N GLU A 39 5.46 4.89 -2.74
CA GLU A 39 5.75 3.49 -2.39
C GLU A 39 5.94 2.62 -3.64
N SER A 40 5.05 2.75 -4.64
CA SER A 40 5.19 2.02 -5.91
C SER A 40 6.48 2.40 -6.66
N PHE A 41 6.82 3.69 -6.70
CA PHE A 41 8.03 4.18 -7.34
C PHE A 41 9.28 3.66 -6.64
N GLN A 42 9.28 3.63 -5.30
CA GLN A 42 10.37 3.04 -4.54
C GLN A 42 10.51 1.53 -4.81
N GLU A 43 9.41 0.79 -4.89
CA GLU A 43 9.43 -0.63 -5.26
C GLU A 43 10.00 -0.85 -6.67
N GLN A 44 9.62 -0.01 -7.63
CA GLN A 44 10.17 -0.06 -8.99
C GLN A 44 11.69 0.17 -9.00
N LEU A 45 12.20 1.14 -8.23
CA LEU A 45 13.64 1.37 -8.09
C LEU A 45 14.37 0.17 -7.46
N ILE A 46 13.75 -0.49 -6.48
CA ILE A 46 14.31 -1.69 -5.83
C ILE A 46 14.34 -2.88 -6.77
N GLN A 47 13.30 -3.04 -7.60
CA GLN A 47 13.12 -4.18 -8.50
C GLN A 47 13.74 -3.97 -9.90
N ALA A 48 14.20 -2.75 -10.20
CA ALA A 48 14.73 -2.37 -11.50
C ALA A 48 15.80 -3.34 -12.00
N GLN A 49 15.76 -3.63 -13.28
CA GLN A 49 16.75 -4.40 -14.02
C GLN A 49 17.53 -3.49 -14.98
N PRO A 50 18.73 -3.88 -15.42
CA PRO A 50 19.50 -3.07 -16.35
C PRO A 50 18.74 -2.80 -17.65
N GLY A 51 18.63 -1.53 -18.02
CA GLY A 51 17.88 -1.09 -19.21
C GLY A 51 16.42 -0.74 -18.94
N ASP A 52 15.92 -0.88 -17.70
CA ASP A 52 14.55 -0.53 -17.37
C ASP A 52 14.28 0.96 -17.50
N VAL A 53 13.04 1.29 -17.86
CA VAL A 53 12.51 2.65 -17.88
C VAL A 53 11.41 2.75 -16.83
N ILE A 54 11.59 3.65 -15.88
CA ILE A 54 10.65 3.92 -14.79
C ILE A 54 9.96 5.24 -15.08
N GLU A 55 8.63 5.20 -15.26
CA GLU A 55 7.84 6.37 -15.64
C GLU A 55 7.39 7.20 -14.43
N VAL A 56 7.49 8.52 -14.56
CA VAL A 56 6.97 9.50 -13.59
C VAL A 56 5.81 10.26 -14.25
N PRO A 57 4.55 9.96 -13.88
CA PRO A 57 3.39 10.65 -14.44
C PRO A 57 3.40 12.13 -14.06
N ALA A 58 2.64 12.95 -14.79
CA ALA A 58 2.47 14.35 -14.43
C ALA A 58 1.86 14.50 -13.02
N GLY A 59 2.39 15.43 -12.23
CA GLY A 59 2.00 15.70 -10.85
C GLY A 59 3.19 16.06 -9.98
N VAL A 60 2.88 16.40 -8.72
CA VAL A 60 3.87 16.57 -7.66
C VAL A 60 3.83 15.33 -6.78
N HIS A 61 4.92 14.59 -6.78
CA HIS A 61 5.07 13.33 -6.07
C HIS A 61 5.93 13.54 -4.85
N GLU A 62 5.33 13.50 -3.66
CA GLU A 62 6.06 13.78 -2.42
C GLU A 62 6.73 12.52 -1.84
N PHE A 63 7.99 12.67 -1.45
CA PHE A 63 8.78 11.65 -0.78
C PHE A 63 9.23 12.14 0.60
N THR A 64 9.04 11.29 1.61
CA THR A 64 9.42 11.58 3.00
C THR A 64 10.74 10.93 3.40
N ARG A 65 11.35 10.14 2.50
CA ARG A 65 12.61 9.43 2.68
C ARG A 65 13.45 9.52 1.41
N SER A 66 14.77 9.34 1.55
CA SER A 66 15.67 9.20 0.40
C SER A 66 15.29 7.99 -0.46
N LEU A 67 15.45 8.15 -1.77
CA LEU A 67 15.40 7.07 -2.76
C LEU A 67 16.83 6.63 -3.10
N SER A 68 16.99 5.38 -3.52
CA SER A 68 18.27 4.89 -3.99
C SER A 68 18.12 4.00 -5.22
N LEU A 69 19.14 4.01 -6.07
CA LEU A 69 19.24 3.18 -7.25
C LEU A 69 20.67 2.67 -7.40
N THR A 70 20.83 1.35 -7.50
CA THR A 70 22.14 0.68 -7.57
C THR A 70 22.31 -0.12 -8.87
N VAL A 71 21.28 -0.15 -9.72
CA VAL A 71 21.24 -0.95 -10.94
C VAL A 71 21.66 -0.07 -12.13
N PRO A 72 22.64 -0.51 -12.94
CA PRO A 72 23.14 0.28 -14.06
C PRO A 72 22.16 0.33 -15.23
N GLY A 73 22.22 1.38 -16.05
CA GLY A 73 21.48 1.49 -17.29
C GLY A 73 19.99 1.79 -17.14
N VAL A 74 19.52 2.13 -15.94
CA VAL A 74 18.11 2.47 -15.68
C VAL A 74 17.83 3.92 -16.10
N THR A 75 16.67 4.14 -16.69
CA THR A 75 16.16 5.47 -17.07
C THR A 75 14.95 5.84 -16.23
N ILE A 76 14.94 7.04 -15.64
CA ILE A 76 13.73 7.65 -15.08
C ILE A 76 13.21 8.67 -16.09
N GLN A 77 11.97 8.48 -16.55
CA GLN A 77 11.34 9.27 -17.60
C GLN A 77 10.08 9.96 -17.08
N GLY A 78 10.05 11.29 -17.08
CA GLY A 78 8.85 12.05 -16.74
C GLY A 78 8.03 12.46 -17.97
N ALA A 79 6.86 13.04 -17.73
CA ALA A 79 5.98 13.59 -18.76
C ALA A 79 6.37 15.02 -19.20
N GLY A 80 7.42 15.59 -18.61
CA GLY A 80 7.94 16.94 -18.86
C GLY A 80 8.48 17.57 -17.57
N MET A 81 9.56 18.36 -17.64
CA MET A 81 10.17 18.97 -16.44
C MET A 81 9.18 19.84 -15.64
N ASP A 82 8.26 20.54 -16.32
CA ASP A 82 7.23 21.35 -15.65
C ASP A 82 6.00 20.54 -15.20
N ALA A 83 5.94 19.26 -15.59
CA ALA A 83 4.79 18.38 -15.39
C ALA A 83 5.04 17.31 -14.33
N SER A 84 6.24 16.71 -14.30
CA SER A 84 6.59 15.60 -13.40
C SER A 84 7.60 16.06 -12.36
N ILE A 85 7.15 16.22 -11.11
CA ILE A 85 7.97 16.78 -10.02
C ILE A 85 8.17 15.73 -8.93
N LEU A 86 9.43 15.39 -8.62
CA LEU A 86 9.80 14.55 -7.48
C LEU A 86 10.13 15.46 -6.28
N SER A 87 9.16 15.67 -5.40
CA SER A 87 9.27 16.61 -4.28
C SER A 87 9.80 15.94 -3.01
N PHE A 88 10.95 16.38 -2.54
CA PHE A 88 11.55 15.99 -1.26
C PHE A 88 11.36 17.04 -0.16
N LYS A 89 10.45 18.01 -0.38
CA LYS A 89 10.26 19.17 0.50
C LYS A 89 9.97 18.80 1.97
N ASN A 90 9.27 17.70 2.18
CA ASN A 90 8.84 17.22 3.50
C ASN A 90 9.64 15.99 3.96
N GLN A 91 10.86 15.80 3.46
CA GLN A 91 11.72 14.68 3.83
C GLN A 91 12.03 14.66 5.33
N ALA A 92 11.71 13.54 5.97
CA ALA A 92 11.93 13.30 7.40
C ALA A 92 13.19 12.49 7.69
N GLN A 93 13.70 11.73 6.72
CA GLN A 93 14.85 10.85 6.87
C GLN A 93 15.74 10.81 5.63
N GLY A 94 17.06 10.77 5.86
CA GLY A 94 18.10 10.84 4.83
C GLY A 94 18.46 12.28 4.47
N ALA A 95 19.56 12.48 3.75
CA ALA A 95 20.02 13.81 3.33
C ALA A 95 19.85 14.04 1.82
N GLU A 96 19.88 12.96 1.04
CA GLU A 96 19.70 12.98 -0.41
C GLU A 96 18.23 12.83 -0.80
N GLY A 97 17.83 13.44 -1.92
CA GLY A 97 16.55 13.10 -2.56
C GLY A 97 16.63 11.73 -3.23
N LEU A 98 17.46 11.63 -4.27
CA LEU A 98 17.78 10.38 -4.97
C LEU A 98 19.29 10.15 -4.97
N LEU A 99 19.73 9.05 -4.35
CA LEU A 99 21.11 8.58 -4.40
C LEU A 99 21.29 7.53 -5.49
N VAL A 100 22.08 7.85 -6.52
CA VAL A 100 22.40 6.91 -7.59
C VAL A 100 23.83 6.39 -7.42
N SER A 101 23.96 5.09 -7.20
CA SER A 101 25.22 4.36 -7.12
C SER A 101 25.31 3.33 -8.24
N ALA A 102 25.18 3.81 -9.49
CA ALA A 102 25.11 2.98 -10.68
C ALA A 102 25.70 3.70 -11.91
N ASN A 103 26.13 2.92 -12.91
CA ASN A 103 26.61 3.46 -14.18
C ASN A 103 25.46 3.65 -15.17
N ASP A 104 25.65 4.52 -16.17
CA ASP A 104 24.72 4.69 -17.31
C ASP A 104 23.27 5.03 -16.90
N PHE A 105 23.10 5.71 -15.76
CA PHE A 105 21.81 6.21 -15.32
C PHE A 105 21.37 7.43 -16.13
N ILE A 106 20.10 7.46 -16.52
CA ILE A 106 19.47 8.60 -17.21
C ILE A 106 18.29 9.08 -16.39
N ILE A 107 18.17 10.38 -16.21
CA ILE A 107 16.94 11.02 -15.74
C ILE A 107 16.59 12.16 -16.69
N GLN A 108 15.36 12.15 -17.18
CA GLN A 108 14.89 13.14 -18.16
C GLN A 108 13.42 13.49 -17.94
N ASP A 109 13.07 14.72 -18.32
CA ASP A 109 11.71 15.25 -18.26
C ASP A 109 11.07 15.22 -16.86
N VAL A 110 11.90 15.38 -15.82
CA VAL A 110 11.51 15.43 -14.40
C VAL A 110 12.19 16.62 -13.72
N ALA A 111 11.52 17.24 -12.75
CA ALA A 111 12.05 18.30 -11.87
C ALA A 111 12.14 17.88 -10.39
#